data_AF-A0A5C4J5A2-F1
#
_entry.id   AF-A0A5C4J5A2-F1
#
_cell.length_a   1.000
_cell.length_b   1.000
_cell.length_c   1.000
_cell.angle_alpha   90.00
_cell.angle_beta   90.00
_cell.angle_gamma   90.00
#
_symmetry.space_group_name_H-M   'P 1'
#
loop_
_entity.id
_entity.type
_entity.pdbx_description
1 polymer ?
#
loop_
_entity_poly.entity_id
_entity_poly.type
_entity_poly.pdbx_seq_one_letter_code
_entity_poly.pdbx_strand_id
1 'polypeptide(L)'
;MDSRYAVGDLRVSDAEREPVIERLQDAYAEGRLDHDEFDMRMHLAMTAKTQSDLGAVTRDLVPAPRLAPVPAGHGEAPTGEDRMLAAAAHAIAVPTLFVGPLVLMLVSGKRSEYVRRQAAEAVNFHVTLLLLTIVTFGIGGVVYAVAWILSAVAAIYALAGQSFRYPWILRLVK
;
A
#
# COMPACT_ATOMS: atom_id res chain seq x y z
N MET A 1 -14.76 46.74 8.79
CA MET A 1 -15.48 45.52 8.37
C MET A 1 -14.40 44.55 7.97
N ASP A 2 -14.09 43.61 8.87
CA ASP A 2 -12.80 42.94 8.93
C ASP A 2 -12.82 41.68 8.06
N SER A 3 -11.89 41.59 7.10
CA SER A 3 -11.78 40.46 6.15
C SER A 3 -11.57 39.08 6.81
N ARG A 4 -11.32 39.02 8.12
CA ARG A 4 -11.19 37.77 8.89
C ARG A 4 -12.53 37.04 9.07
N TYR A 5 -13.66 37.75 9.08
CA TYR A 5 -14.99 37.12 9.16
C TYR A 5 -15.38 36.47 7.82
N ALA A 6 -14.97 37.06 6.69
CA ALA A 6 -15.32 36.55 5.37
C ALA A 6 -14.65 35.22 5.01
N VAL A 7 -13.45 34.95 5.56
CA VAL A 7 -12.71 33.69 5.33
C VAL A 7 -13.28 32.55 6.17
N GLY A 8 -13.75 32.84 7.39
CA GLY A 8 -14.30 31.84 8.32
C GLY A 8 -15.59 31.16 7.85
N ASP A 9 -16.37 31.83 6.99
CA ASP A 9 -17.63 31.32 6.41
C ASP A 9 -17.42 30.60 5.06
N LEU A 10 -16.18 30.53 4.55
CA LEU A 10 -15.89 29.81 3.31
C LEU A 10 -16.04 28.31 3.53
N ARG A 11 -16.68 27.65 2.55
CA ARG A 11 -16.87 26.20 2.56
C ARG A 11 -15.52 25.50 2.42
N VAL A 12 -15.30 24.52 3.28
CA VAL A 12 -14.07 23.72 3.28
C VAL A 12 -14.05 22.71 2.13
N SER A 13 -12.91 22.65 1.45
CA SER A 13 -12.61 21.62 0.45
C SER A 13 -11.82 20.47 1.08
N ASP A 14 -11.77 19.31 0.41
CA ASP A 14 -11.00 18.16 0.89
C ASP A 14 -9.50 18.48 1.04
N ALA A 15 -8.96 19.34 0.17
CA ALA A 15 -7.57 19.80 0.25
C ALA A 15 -7.27 20.62 1.52
N GLU A 16 -8.29 21.23 2.13
CA GLU A 16 -8.16 21.98 3.39
C GLU A 16 -8.34 21.08 4.62
N ARG A 17 -9.05 19.96 4.48
CA ARG A 17 -9.21 18.95 5.56
C ARG A 17 -7.93 18.17 5.79
N GLU A 18 -7.23 17.80 4.71
CA GLU A 18 -6.01 16.97 4.77
C GLU A 18 -4.95 17.47 5.78
N PRO A 19 -4.50 18.74 5.76
CA PRO A 19 -3.50 19.22 6.72
C PRO A 19 -4.01 19.32 8.17
N VAL A 20 -5.33 19.34 8.37
CA VAL A 20 -5.93 19.31 9.71
C VAL A 20 -5.93 17.88 10.26
N ILE A 21 -6.24 16.91 9.42
CA ILE A 21 -6.20 15.47 9.75
C ILE A 21 -4.78 15.07 10.13
N GLU A 22 -3.78 15.44 9.32
CA GLU A 22 -2.36 15.18 9.59
C GLU A 22 -1.95 15.76 10.96
N ARG A 23 -2.37 16.99 11.26
CA ARG A 23 -2.06 17.63 12.55
C ARG A 23 -2.69 16.92 13.75
N LEU A 24 -3.90 16.37 13.61
CA LEU A 24 -4.53 15.58 14.66
C LEU A 24 -3.77 14.26 14.89
N GLN A 25 -3.31 13.62 13.82
CA GLN A 25 -2.50 12.40 13.89
C GLN A 25 -1.16 12.65 14.59
N ASP A 26 -0.47 13.74 14.26
CA ASP A 26 0.78 14.15 14.91
C ASP A 26 0.56 14.38 16.41
N ALA A 27 -0.48 15.13 16.78
CA ALA A 27 -0.78 15.41 18.18
C ALA A 27 -1.12 14.14 18.99
N TYR A 28 -1.79 13.17 18.38
CA TYR A 28 -2.05 11.87 18.99
C TYR A 28 -0.77 11.03 19.13
N ALA A 29 0.07 11.00 18.10
CA ALA A 29 1.37 10.30 18.12
C ALA A 29 2.32 10.88 19.18
N GLU A 30 2.27 12.19 19.41
CA GLU A 30 3.01 12.89 20.47
C GLU A 30 2.39 12.70 21.88
N GLY A 31 1.22 12.06 22.00
CA GLY A 31 0.51 11.86 23.26
C GLY A 31 -0.14 13.12 23.83
N ARG A 32 -0.32 14.16 23.00
CA ARG A 32 -0.98 15.43 23.36
C ARG A 32 -2.50 15.35 23.26
N LEU A 33 -3.01 14.36 22.54
CA LEU A 33 -4.40 13.96 22.51
C LEU A 33 -4.50 12.52 23.01
N ASP A 34 -5.50 12.22 23.82
CA ASP A 34 -5.87 10.83 24.06
C ASP A 34 -6.71 10.26 22.92
N HIS A 35 -7.05 8.97 23.00
CA HIS A 35 -7.78 8.27 21.95
C HIS A 35 -9.20 8.82 21.74
N ASP A 36 -9.91 9.12 22.82
CA ASP A 36 -11.30 9.59 22.77
C ASP A 36 -11.36 11.02 22.20
N GLU A 37 -10.40 11.87 22.59
CA GLU A 37 -10.24 13.22 22.04
C GLU A 37 -9.85 13.20 20.57
N PHE A 38 -8.93 12.31 20.18
CA PHE A 38 -8.53 12.14 18.79
C PHE A 38 -9.70 11.72 17.91
N ASP A 39 -10.46 10.69 18.31
CA ASP A 39 -11.61 10.19 17.56
C ASP A 39 -12.71 11.26 17.41
N MET A 40 -13.01 11.98 18.49
CA MET A 40 -13.95 13.10 18.47
C MET A 40 -13.52 14.19 17.49
N ARG A 41 -12.25 14.62 17.55
CA ARG A 41 -11.72 15.68 16.69
C ARG A 41 -11.60 15.26 15.24
N MET A 42 -11.26 14.01 14.98
CA MET A 42 -11.22 13.43 13.63
C MET A 42 -12.61 13.45 12.99
N HIS A 43 -13.65 13.07 13.75
CA HIS A 43 -15.02 13.13 13.28
C HIS A 43 -15.47 14.57 12.99
N LEU A 44 -15.14 15.52 13.86
CA LEU A 44 -15.44 16.94 13.67
C LEU A 44 -14.73 17.53 12.45
N ALA A 45 -13.46 17.18 12.23
CA ALA A 45 -12.71 17.63 11.06
C ALA A 45 -13.30 17.09 9.75
N MET A 46 -13.73 15.83 9.73
CA MET A 46 -14.35 15.20 8.55
C MET A 46 -15.74 15.76 8.23
N THR A 47 -16.48 16.21 9.25
CA THR A 47 -17.85 16.74 9.10
C THR A 47 -17.90 18.26 9.01
N ALA A 48 -16.77 18.95 9.23
CA ALA A 48 -16.63 20.40 9.14
C ALA A 48 -17.09 20.92 7.78
N LYS A 49 -17.92 21.97 7.81
CA LYS A 49 -18.46 22.59 6.60
C LYS A 49 -17.74 23.88 6.26
N THR A 50 -17.16 24.55 7.26
CA THR A 50 -16.49 25.84 7.09
C THR A 50 -15.04 25.81 7.56
N GLN A 51 -14.25 26.80 7.12
CA GLN A 51 -12.88 26.96 7.62
C GLN A 51 -12.84 27.31 9.11
N SER A 52 -13.87 27.99 9.64
CA SER A 52 -13.98 28.26 11.07
C SER A 52 -14.21 26.99 11.90
N ASP A 53 -14.98 26.03 11.38
CA ASP A 53 -15.16 24.71 12.02
C ASP A 53 -13.81 23.97 12.13
N LEU A 54 -13.03 23.92 11.05
CA LEU A 54 -11.68 23.30 11.06
C LEU A 54 -10.71 24.03 12.01
N GLY A 55 -10.78 25.37 12.04
CA GLY A 55 -9.97 26.18 12.95
C GLY A 55 -10.34 25.94 14.42
N ALA A 56 -11.59 25.61 14.72
CA ALA A 56 -12.03 25.29 16.08
C ALA A 56 -11.46 23.95 16.57
N VAL A 57 -11.40 22.94 15.70
CA VAL A 57 -10.91 21.58 16.01
C VAL A 57 -9.42 21.56 16.38
N THR A 58 -8.64 22.54 15.88
CA THR A 58 -7.18 22.62 16.06
C THR A 58 -6.72 23.79 16.94
N ARG A 59 -7.65 24.53 17.56
CA ARG A 59 -7.34 25.83 18.21
C ARG A 59 -6.31 25.72 19.34
N ASP A 60 -6.37 24.66 20.11
CA ASP A 60 -5.55 24.35 21.29
C ASP A 60 -4.29 23.53 20.95
N LEU A 61 -4.24 22.99 19.73
CA LEU A 61 -3.06 22.32 19.21
C LEU A 61 -2.08 23.38 18.69
N VAL A 62 -1.23 23.89 19.60
CA VAL A 62 -0.08 24.73 19.22
C VAL A 62 0.63 24.06 18.05
N PRO A 63 0.87 24.76 16.92
CA PRO A 63 1.56 24.17 15.79
C PRO A 63 2.89 23.60 16.27
N ALA A 64 3.07 22.29 16.18
CA ALA A 64 4.40 21.73 16.21
C ALA A 64 5.19 22.48 15.12
N PRO A 65 6.45 22.86 15.36
CA PRO A 65 7.30 23.32 14.29
C PRO A 65 7.23 22.25 13.22
N ARG A 66 6.54 22.53 12.10
CA ARG A 66 6.69 21.70 10.92
C ARG A 66 8.18 21.72 10.68
N LEU A 67 8.85 20.59 10.92
CA LEU A 67 10.14 20.34 10.32
C LEU A 67 9.87 20.63 8.86
N ALA A 68 10.34 21.78 8.37
CA ALA A 68 10.25 22.13 6.97
C ALA A 68 10.69 20.85 6.24
N PRO A 69 9.91 20.33 5.27
CA PRO A 69 10.27 19.09 4.60
C PRO A 69 11.74 19.23 4.28
N VAL A 70 12.57 18.44 4.98
CA VAL A 70 14.02 18.51 4.82
C VAL A 70 14.15 18.42 3.32
N PRO A 71 14.62 19.47 2.62
CA PRO A 71 14.61 19.48 1.17
C PRO A 71 15.26 18.17 0.83
N ALA A 72 14.48 17.24 0.24
CA ALA A 72 14.90 15.87 0.03
C ALA A 72 16.30 16.04 -0.51
N GLY A 73 17.29 15.59 0.29
CA GLY A 73 18.64 16.13 0.20
C GLY A 73 18.97 16.23 -1.27
N HIS A 74 19.59 17.32 -1.71
CA HIS A 74 20.21 17.34 -3.03
C HIS A 74 21.33 16.30 -2.98
N GLY A 75 20.93 15.02 -2.89
CA GLY A 75 21.75 13.87 -2.95
C GLY A 75 22.28 13.96 -4.35
N GLU A 76 23.60 14.01 -4.41
CA GLU A 76 24.37 13.88 -5.63
C GLU A 76 23.61 12.97 -6.59
N ALA A 77 23.33 13.47 -7.80
CA ALA A 77 22.55 12.70 -8.77
C ALA A 77 23.18 11.30 -8.90
N PRO A 78 22.39 10.22 -8.87
CA PRO A 78 22.93 8.87 -8.83
C PRO A 78 23.86 8.65 -10.00
N THR A 79 25.04 8.09 -9.70
CA THR A 79 26.09 7.85 -10.67
C THR A 79 25.65 6.83 -11.73
N GLY A 80 26.42 6.69 -12.81
CA GLY A 80 26.16 5.63 -13.81
C GLY A 80 26.21 4.23 -13.20
N GLU A 81 27.13 4.00 -12.27
CA GLU A 81 27.26 2.74 -11.53
C GLU A 81 26.04 2.48 -10.63
N ASP A 82 25.58 3.50 -9.89
CA ASP A 82 24.38 3.38 -9.05
C ASP A 82 23.15 2.98 -9.87
N ARG A 83 22.98 3.59 -11.05
CA ARG A 83 21.88 3.27 -11.97
C ARG A 83 21.99 1.84 -12.51
N MET A 84 23.21 1.40 -12.84
CA MET A 84 23.45 0.04 -13.30
C MET A 84 23.15 -0.99 -12.20
N LEU A 85 23.60 -0.75 -10.97
CA LEU A 85 23.31 -1.62 -9.82
C LEU A 85 21.83 -1.64 -9.47
N ALA A 86 21.14 -0.50 -9.54
CA ALA A 86 19.69 -0.42 -9.37
C ALA A 86 18.95 -1.23 -10.44
N ALA A 87 19.34 -1.11 -11.71
CA ALA A 87 18.78 -1.93 -12.80
C ALA A 87 19.05 -3.43 -12.60
N ALA A 88 20.26 -3.78 -12.15
CA ALA A 88 20.62 -5.15 -11.84
C ALA A 88 19.78 -5.74 -10.69
N ALA A 89 19.42 -4.95 -9.68
CA ALA A 89 18.55 -5.40 -8.60
C ALA A 89 17.21 -5.92 -9.12
N HIS A 90 16.59 -5.21 -10.07
CA HIS A 90 15.35 -5.65 -10.72
C HIS A 90 15.57 -6.85 -11.65
N ALA A 91 16.66 -6.86 -12.44
CA ALA A 91 16.93 -7.93 -13.39
C ALA A 91 17.24 -9.28 -12.71
N ILE A 92 18.07 -9.27 -11.67
CA ILE A 92 18.45 -10.48 -10.92
C ILE A 92 17.25 -11.06 -10.15
N ALA A 93 16.28 -10.22 -9.80
CA ALA A 93 15.07 -10.65 -9.11
C ALA A 93 14.20 -11.61 -9.96
N VAL A 94 14.29 -11.57 -11.28
CA VAL A 94 13.50 -12.45 -12.16
C VAL A 94 13.81 -13.95 -11.92
N PRO A 95 15.08 -14.41 -12.01
CA PRO A 95 15.41 -15.81 -11.74
C PRO A 95 15.53 -16.15 -10.25
N THR A 96 15.75 -15.16 -9.37
CA THR A 96 16.06 -15.39 -7.94
C THR A 96 14.96 -14.97 -6.97
N LEU A 97 13.86 -14.43 -7.50
CA LEU A 97 12.77 -13.84 -6.73
C LEU A 97 13.31 -12.68 -5.86
N PHE A 98 13.04 -12.65 -4.56
CA PHE A 98 13.49 -11.54 -3.71
C PHE A 98 14.93 -11.70 -3.21
N VAL A 99 15.55 -12.88 -3.38
CA VAL A 99 16.85 -13.19 -2.76
C VAL A 99 17.98 -12.39 -3.38
N GLY A 100 18.05 -12.33 -4.71
CA GLY A 100 19.06 -11.56 -5.43
C GLY A 100 19.05 -10.06 -5.09
N PRO A 101 17.91 -9.35 -5.22
CA PRO A 101 17.84 -7.94 -4.83
C PRO A 101 18.07 -7.74 -3.33
N LEU A 102 17.68 -8.68 -2.46
CA LEU A 102 18.00 -8.61 -1.02
C LEU A 102 19.50 -8.67 -0.77
N VAL A 103 20.22 -9.61 -1.40
CA VAL A 103 21.68 -9.70 -1.30
C VAL A 103 22.33 -8.43 -1.84
N LEU A 104 21.89 -7.94 -2.98
CA LEU A 104 22.40 -6.69 -3.57
C LEU A 104 22.14 -5.49 -2.66
N MET A 105 20.96 -5.40 -2.04
CA MET A 105 20.62 -4.37 -1.05
C MET A 105 21.58 -4.39 0.15
N LEU A 106 21.89 -5.58 0.67
CA LEU A 106 22.77 -5.74 1.84
C LEU A 106 24.24 -5.43 1.54
N VAL A 107 24.70 -5.75 0.33
CA VAL A 107 26.09 -5.58 -0.10
C VAL A 107 26.37 -4.16 -0.61
N SER A 108 25.51 -3.65 -1.49
CA SER A 108 25.71 -2.39 -2.21
C SER A 108 24.92 -1.23 -1.63
N GLY A 109 23.80 -1.49 -0.93
CA GLY A 109 22.94 -0.44 -0.37
C GLY A 109 23.57 0.37 0.78
N LYS A 110 24.66 -0.11 1.37
CA LYS A 110 25.45 0.69 2.33
C LYS A 110 26.27 1.80 1.67
N ARG A 111 26.55 1.67 0.37
CA ARG A 111 27.38 2.62 -0.41
C ARG A 111 26.55 3.71 -1.07
N SER A 112 25.26 3.44 -1.33
CA SER A 112 24.37 4.33 -2.05
C SER A 112 22.92 4.19 -1.59
N GLU A 113 22.36 5.29 -1.09
CA GLU A 113 20.93 5.43 -0.72
C GLU A 113 20.02 5.09 -1.91
N TYR A 114 20.40 5.55 -3.11
CA TYR A 114 19.64 5.30 -4.33
C TYR A 114 19.57 3.81 -4.66
N VAL A 115 20.72 3.11 -4.64
CA VAL A 115 20.77 1.65 -4.87
C VAL A 115 19.99 0.91 -3.80
N ARG A 116 20.11 1.31 -2.53
CA ARG A 116 19.37 0.70 -1.43
C ARG A 116 17.86 0.81 -1.64
N ARG A 117 17.38 2.00 -2.02
CA ARG A 117 15.96 2.26 -2.26
C ARG A 117 15.41 1.43 -3.43
N GLN A 118 16.15 1.34 -4.54
CA GLN A 118 15.73 0.54 -5.71
C GLN A 118 15.77 -0.96 -5.44
N ALA A 119 16.77 -1.44 -4.70
CA ALA A 119 16.85 -2.84 -4.30
C ALA A 119 15.74 -3.23 -3.31
N ALA A 120 15.40 -2.34 -2.36
CA ALA A 120 14.26 -2.53 -1.46
C ALA A 120 12.94 -2.60 -2.24
N GLU A 121 12.75 -1.73 -3.22
CA GLU A 121 11.56 -1.76 -4.09
C GLU A 121 11.44 -3.09 -4.84
N ALA A 122 12.55 -3.59 -5.40
CA ALA A 122 12.60 -4.89 -6.07
C ALA A 122 12.25 -6.04 -5.12
N VAL A 123 12.76 -6.04 -3.88
CA VAL A 123 12.41 -7.02 -2.84
C VAL A 123 10.92 -6.98 -2.54
N ASN A 124 10.37 -5.78 -2.27
CA ASN A 124 8.96 -5.60 -1.93
C ASN A 124 8.04 -6.09 -3.04
N PHE A 125 8.35 -5.75 -4.30
CA PHE A 125 7.58 -6.20 -5.45
C PHE A 125 7.55 -7.72 -5.57
N HIS A 126 8.71 -8.38 -5.48
CA HIS A 126 8.79 -9.83 -5.64
C HIS A 126 8.21 -10.60 -4.45
N VAL A 127 8.31 -10.08 -3.23
CA VAL A 127 7.62 -10.64 -2.05
C VAL A 127 6.11 -10.52 -2.23
N THR A 128 5.61 -9.36 -2.66
CA THR A 128 4.18 -9.13 -2.91
C THR A 128 3.66 -10.09 -3.99
N LEU A 129 4.38 -10.20 -5.10
CA LEU A 129 4.02 -11.11 -6.19
C LEU A 129 4.02 -12.57 -5.73
N LEU A 130 5.02 -12.98 -4.94
CA LEU A 130 5.06 -14.34 -4.37
C LEU A 130 3.88 -14.60 -3.45
N LEU A 131 3.53 -13.67 -2.57
CA LEU A 131 2.36 -13.81 -1.70
C LEU A 131 1.07 -13.94 -2.53
N LEU A 132 0.91 -13.11 -3.56
CA LEU A 132 -0.22 -13.20 -4.49
C LEU A 132 -0.26 -14.55 -5.21
N THR A 133 0.90 -15.06 -5.66
CA THR A 133 1.02 -16.39 -6.28
C THR A 133 0.65 -17.48 -5.28
N ILE A 134 1.13 -17.43 -4.04
CA ILE A 134 0.79 -18.42 -3.01
C ILE A 134 -0.71 -18.43 -2.73
N VAL A 135 -1.35 -17.26 -2.63
CA VAL A 135 -2.80 -17.19 -2.41
C VAL A 135 -3.58 -17.71 -3.63
N THR A 136 -3.23 -17.23 -4.82
CA THR A 136 -3.98 -17.52 -6.05
C THR A 136 -3.74 -18.94 -6.56
N PHE A 137 -2.48 -19.39 -6.63
CA PHE A 137 -2.13 -20.76 -7.01
C PHE A 137 -2.20 -21.75 -5.85
N GLY A 138 -2.22 -21.30 -4.59
CA GLY A 138 -2.52 -22.18 -3.45
C GLY A 138 -3.98 -22.62 -3.50
N ILE A 139 -4.91 -21.65 -3.43
CA ILE A 139 -6.35 -21.95 -3.51
C ILE A 139 -6.71 -22.45 -4.92
N GLY A 140 -6.29 -21.74 -5.96
CA GLY A 140 -6.57 -22.10 -7.34
C GLY A 140 -5.94 -23.44 -7.74
N GLY A 141 -4.73 -23.74 -7.27
CA GLY A 141 -4.06 -25.02 -7.53
C GLY A 141 -4.74 -26.19 -6.83
N VAL A 142 -5.22 -26.01 -5.60
CA VAL A 142 -6.05 -27.02 -4.91
C VAL A 142 -7.35 -27.28 -5.69
N VAL A 143 -8.04 -26.21 -6.12
CA VAL A 143 -9.25 -26.34 -6.94
C VAL A 143 -8.94 -27.06 -8.25
N TYR A 144 -7.82 -26.74 -8.90
CA TYR A 144 -7.38 -27.39 -10.12
C TYR A 144 -7.08 -28.88 -9.88
N ALA A 145 -6.38 -29.23 -8.80
CA ALA A 145 -6.10 -30.61 -8.44
C ALA A 145 -7.39 -31.42 -8.22
N VAL A 146 -8.37 -30.86 -7.50
CA VAL A 146 -9.69 -31.47 -7.32
C VAL A 146 -10.40 -31.66 -8.66
N ALA A 147 -10.36 -30.65 -9.55
CA ALA A 147 -10.94 -30.76 -10.88
C ALA A 147 -10.32 -31.90 -11.71
N TRP A 148 -8.99 -32.10 -11.61
CA TRP A 148 -8.30 -33.22 -12.26
C TRP A 148 -8.71 -34.58 -11.69
N ILE A 149 -8.87 -34.69 -10.37
CA ILE A 149 -9.37 -35.91 -9.72
C ILE A 149 -10.78 -36.23 -10.21
N LEU A 150 -11.68 -35.24 -10.19
CA LEU A 150 -13.05 -35.42 -10.69
C LEU A 150 -13.06 -35.81 -12.17
N SER A 151 -12.14 -35.25 -12.97
CA SER A 151 -11.97 -35.62 -14.38
C SER A 151 -11.55 -37.07 -14.57
N ALA A 152 -10.59 -37.54 -13.77
CA ALA A 152 -10.16 -38.93 -13.78
C ALA A 152 -11.31 -39.89 -13.38
N VAL A 153 -12.09 -39.54 -12.34
CA VAL A 153 -13.26 -40.33 -11.94
C VAL A 153 -14.31 -40.38 -13.05
N ALA A 154 -14.60 -39.23 -13.67
CA ALA A 154 -15.53 -39.17 -14.80
C ALA A 154 -15.09 -40.07 -15.96
N ALA A 155 -13.78 -40.10 -16.27
CA ALA A 155 -13.22 -40.97 -17.29
C ALA A 155 -13.43 -42.46 -16.95
N ILE A 156 -13.23 -42.87 -15.70
CA ILE A 156 -13.49 -44.25 -15.24
C ILE A 156 -14.97 -44.61 -15.41
N TYR A 157 -15.89 -43.72 -15.01
CA TYR A 157 -17.33 -43.93 -15.19
C TYR A 157 -17.70 -44.09 -16.67
N ALA A 158 -17.14 -43.25 -17.54
CA ALA A 158 -17.36 -43.34 -18.98
C ALA A 158 -16.87 -44.68 -19.55
N LEU A 159 -15.70 -45.15 -19.13
CA LEU A 159 -15.18 -46.48 -19.50
C LEU A 159 -16.07 -47.62 -19.01
N ALA A 160 -16.72 -47.48 -17.86
CA ALA A 160 -17.68 -48.44 -17.33
C ALA A 160 -19.08 -48.35 -17.98
N GLY A 161 -19.27 -47.48 -18.98
CA GLY A 161 -20.57 -47.25 -19.63
C GLY A 161 -21.59 -46.52 -18.74
N GLN A 162 -21.14 -45.93 -17.63
CA GLN A 162 -21.98 -45.19 -16.69
C GLN A 162 -21.96 -43.69 -17.01
N SER A 163 -23.06 -42.99 -16.73
CA SER A 163 -23.09 -41.54 -16.87
C SER A 163 -22.49 -40.86 -15.63
N PHE A 164 -21.63 -39.85 -15.84
CA PHE A 164 -21.07 -39.03 -14.77
C PHE A 164 -21.42 -37.56 -15.01
N ARG A 165 -21.86 -36.85 -13.96
CA ARG A 165 -22.21 -35.43 -14.04
C ARG A 165 -21.47 -34.66 -12.96
N TYR A 166 -20.63 -33.72 -13.39
CA TYR A 166 -19.97 -32.80 -12.46
C TYR A 166 -21.02 -31.96 -11.70
N PRO A 167 -20.88 -31.79 -10.37
CA PRO A 167 -21.73 -30.93 -9.57
C PRO A 167 -21.33 -29.46 -9.72
N TRP A 168 -22.28 -28.54 -9.46
CA TRP A 168 -22.08 -27.08 -9.38
C TRP A 168 -21.40 -26.39 -10.59
N ILE A 169 -21.49 -26.97 -11.79
CA ILE A 169 -20.98 -26.39 -13.05
C ILE A 169 -22.09 -25.66 -13.82
N LEU A 170 -21.78 -24.47 -14.33
CA LEU A 170 -22.57 -23.75 -15.32
C LEU A 170 -22.57 -24.51 -16.67
N ARG A 171 -23.75 -24.88 -17.17
CA ARG A 171 -23.90 -25.63 -18.42
C ARG A 171 -24.26 -24.69 -19.55
N LEU A 172 -23.23 -24.24 -20.27
CA LEU A 172 -23.39 -23.30 -21.39
C LEU A 172 -23.66 -24.01 -22.72
N VAL A 173 -23.27 -25.29 -22.84
CA VAL A 173 -23.44 -26.12 -24.04
C VAL A 173 -24.39 -27.28 -23.72
N LYS A 174 -25.31 -27.57 -24.65
CA LYS A 174 -26.25 -28.71 -24.59
C LYS A 174 -25.90 -29.73 -25.66
#